data_AF-W5LW59-F1
#
_entry.id   AF-W5LW59-F1
#
_cell.length_a   1.000
_cell.length_b   1.000
_cell.length_c   1.000
_cell.angle_alpha   90.00
_cell.angle_beta   90.00
_cell.angle_gamma   90.00
#
_symmetry.space_group_name_H-M   'P 1'
#
loop_
_entity.id
_entity.type
_entity.pdbx_description
1 polymer ?
#
loop_
_entity_poly.entity_id
_entity_poly.type
_entity_poly.pdbx_seq_one_letter_code
_entity_poly.pdbx_strand_id
1 'polypeptide(L)'
;MLRKLVCKRICAYKNFDDEDSVDGNRPSSSSSSSSKAPSSGRKGISMGSGRRPGPPTGVKAAGKEGASAGAVDEEDFIRAFDDVPTVQIYSNRELEESMNKIREVLSDDKHDWEQRVVALKKVRSLLLAGAADYDGYHQHLRLLDNAFKLSVKDLRSQVVREACITLGHLSSVLGNRFDHGAETIMPTLLNLVPNSAKIMATSGVAAIRLIMRHTHYPRLIPIMTSNCTSKSVAVRRRCYEFLDLLLQEWHTHSLER
;
A
#
# COMPACT_ATOMS: atom_id res chain seq x y z
N MET A 1 -7.42 -28.03 5.20
CA MET A 1 -8.52 -27.57 6.10
C MET A 1 -8.59 -26.03 6.23
N LEU A 2 -7.43 -25.36 6.29
CA LEU A 2 -7.32 -23.89 6.42
C LEU A 2 -7.96 -23.11 5.26
N ARG A 3 -7.78 -23.55 4.01
CA ARG A 3 -8.44 -22.96 2.83
C ARG A 3 -9.96 -22.91 2.96
N LYS A 4 -10.60 -23.98 3.43
CA LYS A 4 -12.05 -24.02 3.70
C LYS A 4 -12.44 -23.07 4.85
N LEU A 5 -11.62 -22.94 5.89
CA LEU A 5 -11.89 -22.06 7.02
C LEU A 5 -11.76 -20.58 6.65
N VAL A 6 -10.71 -20.23 5.89
CA VAL A 6 -10.47 -18.88 5.36
C VAL A 6 -11.53 -18.53 4.32
N CYS A 7 -11.86 -19.41 3.37
CA CYS A 7 -12.98 -19.21 2.44
C CYS A 7 -14.30 -19.00 3.17
N LYS A 8 -14.62 -19.81 4.19
CA LYS A 8 -15.85 -19.62 4.99
C LYS A 8 -15.88 -18.26 5.69
N ARG A 9 -14.75 -17.80 6.24
CA ARG A 9 -14.64 -16.48 6.88
C ARG A 9 -14.78 -15.34 5.87
N ILE A 10 -14.15 -15.45 4.70
CA ILE A 10 -14.30 -14.49 3.59
C ILE A 10 -15.76 -14.44 3.12
N CYS A 11 -16.40 -15.60 2.91
CA CYS A 11 -17.79 -15.67 2.47
C CYS A 11 -18.77 -15.12 3.52
N ALA A 12 -18.54 -15.40 4.80
CA ALA A 12 -19.34 -14.83 5.88
C ALA A 12 -19.21 -13.30 5.98
N TYR A 13 -18.06 -12.73 5.63
CA TYR A 13 -17.88 -11.28 5.56
C TYR A 13 -18.55 -10.67 4.32
N LYS A 14 -18.41 -11.30 3.14
CA LYS A 14 -19.09 -10.87 1.90
C LYS A 14 -20.62 -10.82 2.09
N ASN A 15 -21.20 -11.78 2.81
CA ASN A 15 -22.63 -11.80 3.12
C ASN A 15 -23.10 -10.68 4.07
N PHE A 16 -22.19 -9.96 4.75
CA PHE A 16 -22.55 -8.86 5.66
C PHE A 16 -22.71 -7.52 4.92
N ASP A 17 -22.09 -7.33 3.76
CA ASP A 17 -22.19 -6.09 2.97
C ASP A 17 -23.52 -6.00 2.17
N ASP A 18 -24.31 -7.09 2.04
CA ASP A 18 -25.60 -7.08 1.32
C ASP A 18 -26.81 -6.63 2.18
N GLU A 19 -26.66 -6.49 3.51
CA GLU A 19 -27.78 -6.21 4.44
C GLU A 19 -27.74 -4.80 5.09
N ASP A 20 -26.76 -3.96 4.77
CA ASP A 20 -26.63 -2.58 5.31
C ASP A 20 -26.94 -1.49 4.26
N SER A 21 -27.79 -1.81 3.27
CA SER A 21 -28.36 -0.81 2.35
C SER A 21 -29.84 -0.59 2.68
N VAL A 22 -30.10 0.15 3.76
CA VAL A 22 -31.46 0.62 4.08
C VAL A 22 -31.48 2.15 4.05
N ASP A 23 -32.26 2.67 3.10
CA ASP A 23 -32.53 4.07 2.85
C ASP A 23 -32.95 4.85 4.12
N GLY A 24 -32.18 5.88 4.45
CA GLY A 24 -32.42 6.77 5.57
C GLY A 24 -32.53 8.23 5.17
N ASN A 25 -33.32 8.56 4.14
CA ASN A 25 -33.56 9.96 3.76
C ASN A 25 -35.05 10.31 3.87
N ARG A 26 -35.46 10.77 5.06
CA ARG A 26 -36.79 11.35 5.31
C ARG A 26 -36.60 12.75 5.91
N PRO A 27 -37.09 13.84 5.28
CA PRO A 27 -37.01 15.16 5.86
C PRO A 27 -38.22 15.44 6.76
N SER A 28 -37.97 15.96 7.96
CA SER A 28 -39.00 16.43 8.89
C SER A 28 -38.98 17.96 8.94
N SER A 29 -40.12 18.56 8.58
CA SER A 29 -40.42 19.99 8.70
C SER A 29 -40.85 20.37 10.12
N SER A 30 -40.36 21.50 10.63
CA SER A 30 -41.11 22.36 11.57
C SER A 30 -40.53 23.78 11.62
N SER A 31 -41.44 24.74 11.59
CA SER A 31 -41.35 26.19 11.35
C SER A 31 -41.09 27.07 12.59
N SER A 32 -40.56 28.30 12.41
CA SER A 32 -41.20 29.58 12.85
C SER A 32 -40.37 30.86 12.56
N SER A 33 -40.99 31.81 11.84
CA SER A 33 -41.06 33.31 11.95
C SER A 33 -39.95 34.13 12.66
N SER A 34 -39.56 35.38 12.35
CA SER A 34 -40.03 36.52 11.52
C SER A 34 -38.89 37.60 11.56
N SER A 35 -38.66 38.53 10.62
CA SER A 35 -39.40 39.79 10.44
C SER A 35 -38.71 40.78 9.46
N LYS A 36 -39.57 41.48 8.68
CA LYS A 36 -39.51 42.84 8.08
C LYS A 36 -38.53 43.24 6.93
N ALA A 37 -39.16 43.89 5.94
CA ALA A 37 -38.73 44.45 4.64
C ALA A 37 -38.25 45.95 4.78
N PRO A 38 -38.03 46.80 3.72
CA PRO A 38 -38.36 46.67 2.28
C PRO A 38 -37.34 47.22 1.24
N SER A 39 -37.82 47.22 0.00
CA SER A 39 -37.25 47.44 -1.34
C SER A 39 -36.76 48.84 -1.73
N SER A 40 -35.77 48.91 -2.64
CA SER A 40 -35.73 49.87 -3.76
C SER A 40 -34.89 49.26 -4.90
N GLY A 41 -35.36 49.20 -6.14
CA GLY A 41 -34.99 50.17 -7.18
C GLY A 41 -34.89 49.46 -8.54
N ARG A 42 -35.27 50.15 -9.61
CA ARG A 42 -35.82 49.64 -10.89
C ARG A 42 -34.86 49.85 -12.07
N LYS A 43 -35.10 49.09 -13.16
CA LYS A 43 -34.66 49.23 -14.58
C LYS A 43 -33.26 48.65 -14.87
N GLY A 44 -32.97 47.95 -15.95
CA GLY A 44 -33.62 47.65 -17.25
C GLY A 44 -32.47 47.41 -18.24
N ILE A 45 -32.47 46.39 -19.11
CA ILE A 45 -32.60 46.49 -20.58
C ILE A 45 -32.31 45.10 -21.18
N SER A 46 -33.09 44.74 -22.21
CA SER A 46 -33.00 43.53 -23.03
C SER A 46 -32.09 43.70 -24.25
N MET A 47 -31.57 42.57 -24.78
CA MET A 47 -31.26 42.19 -26.19
C MET A 47 -30.12 41.16 -26.10
N GLY A 48 -30.14 39.92 -26.61
CA GLY A 48 -30.76 39.30 -27.79
C GLY A 48 -29.59 38.66 -28.56
N SER A 49 -29.35 37.34 -28.53
CA SER A 49 -29.69 36.36 -29.59
C SER A 49 -28.53 35.36 -29.71
N GLY A 50 -28.79 34.08 -29.97
CA GLY A 50 -27.73 33.13 -30.39
C GLY A 50 -27.97 31.68 -29.98
N ARG A 51 -28.37 30.85 -30.94
CA ARG A 51 -28.80 29.45 -30.80
C ARG A 51 -27.63 28.46 -30.53
N ARG A 52 -27.99 27.40 -29.80
CA ARG A 52 -27.27 26.11 -29.58
C ARG A 52 -27.00 25.37 -30.92
N PRO A 53 -26.03 24.44 -30.99
CA PRO A 53 -26.32 23.03 -30.66
C PRO A 53 -25.16 22.29 -29.94
N GLY A 54 -25.49 21.26 -29.15
CA GLY A 54 -24.52 20.38 -28.49
C GLY A 54 -24.22 19.08 -29.27
N PRO A 55 -23.23 18.28 -28.85
CA PRO A 55 -23.06 16.88 -29.28
C PRO A 55 -23.05 15.91 -28.06
N PRO A 56 -23.06 14.57 -28.24
CA PRO A 56 -24.08 13.70 -27.65
C PRO A 56 -23.61 12.86 -26.45
N THR A 57 -24.59 12.24 -25.81
CA THR A 57 -24.51 11.03 -24.98
C THR A 57 -23.52 10.02 -25.57
N GLY A 58 -22.52 9.51 -24.84
CA GLY A 58 -22.71 8.74 -23.62
C GLY A 58 -22.51 7.26 -23.91
N VAL A 59 -21.34 6.87 -24.43
CA VAL A 59 -20.89 5.48 -24.45
C VAL A 59 -20.16 5.20 -23.13
N LYS A 60 -20.81 4.44 -22.24
CA LYS A 60 -20.19 3.91 -21.03
C LYS A 60 -19.09 2.93 -21.43
N ALA A 61 -17.85 3.41 -21.47
CA ALA A 61 -16.68 2.54 -21.35
C ALA A 61 -16.59 2.08 -19.89
N ALA A 62 -16.48 0.77 -19.69
CA ALA A 62 -16.30 0.13 -18.40
C ALA A 62 -15.16 0.79 -17.62
N GLY A 63 -15.39 0.99 -16.32
CA GLY A 63 -14.53 1.76 -15.43
C GLY A 63 -13.09 1.28 -15.45
N LYS A 64 -12.23 2.08 -16.06
CA LYS A 64 -10.85 2.19 -15.61
C LYS A 64 -10.91 3.24 -14.50
N GLU A 65 -10.83 2.80 -13.24
CA GLU A 65 -10.63 3.71 -12.12
C GLU A 65 -9.43 4.59 -12.48
N GLY A 66 -9.70 5.85 -12.84
CA GLY A 66 -8.65 6.80 -13.12
C GLY A 66 -7.79 6.88 -11.87
N ALA A 67 -6.49 6.66 -12.02
CA ALA A 67 -5.51 6.78 -10.95
C ALA A 67 -5.71 8.14 -10.26
N SER A 68 -6.45 8.11 -9.15
CA SER A 68 -6.73 9.31 -8.39
C SER A 68 -5.42 9.81 -7.82
N ALA A 69 -5.16 11.12 -7.89
CA ALA A 69 -3.93 11.72 -7.41
C ALA A 69 -3.54 11.19 -6.02
N GLY A 70 -2.32 10.65 -5.91
CA GLY A 70 -1.77 10.09 -4.67
C GLY A 70 -2.12 8.63 -4.36
N ALA A 71 -2.84 7.92 -5.24
CA ALA A 71 -2.89 6.47 -5.21
C ALA A 71 -1.60 5.89 -5.80
N VAL A 72 -1.05 4.85 -5.17
CA VAL A 72 0.02 4.04 -5.76
C VAL A 72 -0.55 2.66 -6.05
N ASP A 73 -0.38 2.20 -7.29
CA ASP A 73 -0.71 0.83 -7.67
C ASP A 73 0.53 -0.08 -7.60
N GLU A 74 0.31 -1.37 -7.82
CA GLU A 74 1.35 -2.39 -7.70
C GLU A 74 2.35 -2.28 -8.88
N GLU A 75 1.85 -1.90 -10.04
CA GLU A 75 2.57 -1.70 -11.28
C GLU A 75 3.53 -0.49 -11.21
N ASP A 76 3.15 0.57 -10.49
CA ASP A 76 4.03 1.70 -10.15
C ASP A 76 5.23 1.24 -9.31
N PHE A 77 5.03 0.30 -8.38
CA PHE A 77 6.11 -0.25 -7.58
C PHE A 77 7.06 -1.09 -8.42
N ILE A 78 6.52 -1.97 -9.27
CA ILE A 78 7.32 -2.83 -10.15
C ILE A 78 8.19 -1.98 -11.08
N ARG A 79 7.64 -0.90 -11.66
CA ARG A 79 8.41 0.05 -12.48
C ARG A 79 9.47 0.83 -11.70
N ALA A 80 9.36 0.93 -10.37
CA ALA A 80 10.31 1.63 -9.53
C ALA A 80 11.41 0.71 -8.96
N PHE A 81 11.34 -0.60 -9.22
CA PHE A 81 12.34 -1.56 -8.73
C PHE A 81 13.72 -1.28 -9.34
N ASP A 82 13.76 -1.03 -10.65
CA ASP A 82 14.97 -0.77 -11.45
C ASP A 82 15.23 0.72 -11.74
N ASP A 83 14.32 1.63 -11.35
CA ASP A 83 14.55 3.09 -11.31
C ASP A 83 15.48 3.51 -10.16
N VAL A 84 16.70 2.96 -10.20
CA VAL A 84 17.78 3.22 -9.25
C VAL A 84 19.12 3.24 -9.98
N PRO A 85 20.15 3.94 -9.43
CA PRO A 85 21.47 3.94 -10.04
C PRO A 85 22.04 2.52 -10.16
N THR A 86 22.64 2.22 -11.31
CA THR A 86 23.40 0.97 -11.51
C THR A 86 24.66 0.99 -10.65
N VAL A 87 24.98 -0.13 -10.02
CA VAL A 87 26.16 -0.31 -9.17
C VAL A 87 26.83 -1.62 -9.55
N GLN A 88 28.11 -1.75 -9.21
CA GLN A 88 28.88 -2.99 -9.36
C GLN A 88 29.39 -3.39 -7.97
N ILE A 89 29.53 -4.69 -7.73
CA ILE A 89 30.07 -5.24 -6.49
C ILE A 89 31.36 -5.95 -6.84
N TYR A 90 32.50 -5.39 -6.43
CA TYR A 90 33.81 -5.93 -6.78
C TYR A 90 34.34 -6.94 -5.75
N SER A 91 33.77 -6.98 -4.54
CA SER A 91 34.15 -7.96 -3.50
C SER A 91 33.08 -8.13 -2.41
N ASN A 92 33.15 -9.24 -1.66
CA ASN A 92 32.34 -9.44 -0.44
C ASN A 92 32.54 -8.31 0.58
N ARG A 93 33.79 -7.85 0.75
CA ARG A 93 34.13 -6.77 1.68
C ARG A 93 33.42 -5.46 1.33
N GLU A 94 33.39 -5.10 0.04
CA GLU A 94 32.71 -3.90 -0.43
C GLU A 94 31.19 -3.99 -0.25
N LEU A 95 30.60 -5.18 -0.46
CA LEU A 95 29.19 -5.40 -0.19
C LEU A 95 28.87 -5.21 1.30
N GLU A 96 29.68 -5.79 2.18
CA GLU A 96 29.54 -5.62 3.63
C GLU A 96 29.65 -4.14 4.05
N GLU A 97 30.68 -3.43 3.57
CA GLU A 97 30.87 -2.00 3.82
C GLU A 97 29.65 -1.18 3.33
N SER A 98 29.13 -1.50 2.14
CA SER A 98 27.93 -0.86 1.57
C SER A 98 26.69 -1.10 2.41
N MET A 99 26.44 -2.36 2.82
CA MET A 99 25.29 -2.73 3.66
C MET A 99 25.37 -2.09 5.05
N ASN A 100 26.57 -2.03 5.64
CA ASN A 100 26.80 -1.35 6.91
C ASN A 100 26.53 0.15 6.82
N LYS A 101 26.95 0.81 5.72
CA LYS A 101 26.67 2.23 5.51
C LYS A 101 25.17 2.51 5.34
N ILE A 102 24.47 1.65 4.59
CA ILE A 102 23.01 1.72 4.48
C ILE A 102 22.36 1.60 5.87
N ARG A 103 22.80 0.64 6.68
CA ARG A 103 22.27 0.46 8.04
C ARG A 103 22.48 1.70 8.90
N GLU A 104 23.67 2.29 8.87
CA GLU A 104 24.00 3.51 9.61
C GLU A 104 23.03 4.65 9.27
N VAL A 105 22.86 4.95 7.97
CA VAL A 105 21.97 6.01 7.49
C VAL A 105 20.51 5.74 7.85
N LEU A 106 20.04 4.51 7.68
CA LEU A 106 18.63 4.18 7.87
C LEU A 106 18.22 3.96 9.33
N SER A 107 19.17 3.80 10.25
CA SER A 107 18.91 3.58 11.67
C SER A 107 18.79 4.88 12.47
N ASP A 108 19.15 6.03 11.88
CA ASP A 108 19.01 7.35 12.48
C ASP A 108 17.81 8.09 11.86
N ASP A 109 16.77 8.35 12.67
CA ASP A 109 15.56 9.04 12.22
C ASP A 109 15.76 10.55 12.03
N LYS A 110 16.86 11.09 12.54
CA LYS A 110 17.25 12.50 12.38
C LYS A 110 18.15 12.72 11.17
N HIS A 111 18.64 11.64 10.55
CA HIS A 111 19.42 11.73 9.33
C HIS A 111 18.59 12.38 8.22
N ASP A 112 19.27 13.04 7.27
CA ASP A 112 18.59 13.70 6.17
C ASP A 112 17.69 12.71 5.40
N TRP A 113 16.43 13.10 5.19
CA TRP A 113 15.42 12.20 4.66
C TRP A 113 15.67 11.84 3.19
N GLU A 114 16.29 12.74 2.42
CA GLU A 114 16.67 12.46 1.02
C GLU A 114 17.80 11.43 0.99
N GLN A 115 18.78 11.55 1.89
CA GLN A 115 19.84 10.55 2.03
C GLN A 115 19.29 9.18 2.45
N ARG A 116 18.28 9.13 3.32
CA ARG A 116 17.59 7.87 3.67
C ARG A 116 16.86 7.26 2.47
N VAL A 117 16.19 8.07 1.64
CA VAL A 117 15.62 7.61 0.36
C VAL A 117 16.71 7.05 -0.56
N VAL A 118 17.84 7.73 -0.70
CA VAL A 118 18.99 7.26 -1.50
C VAL A 118 19.53 5.93 -0.95
N ALA A 119 19.64 5.77 0.36
CA ALA A 119 20.08 4.51 0.97
C ALA A 119 19.08 3.35 0.72
N LEU A 120 17.77 3.61 0.75
CA LEU A 120 16.75 2.62 0.39
C LEU A 120 16.82 2.22 -1.09
N LYS A 121 17.08 3.19 -1.99
CA LYS A 121 17.37 2.92 -3.41
C LYS A 121 18.63 2.09 -3.59
N LYS A 122 19.69 2.37 -2.83
CA LYS A 122 20.95 1.63 -2.89
C LYS A 122 20.78 0.15 -2.51
N VAL A 123 19.86 -0.20 -1.60
CA VAL A 123 19.51 -1.61 -1.34
C VAL A 123 19.02 -2.29 -2.63
N ARG A 124 18.15 -1.63 -3.40
CA ARG A 124 17.68 -2.18 -4.68
C ARG A 124 18.78 -2.22 -5.74
N SER A 125 19.63 -1.19 -5.82
CA SER A 125 20.80 -1.19 -6.71
C SER A 125 21.70 -2.41 -6.44
N LEU A 126 22.00 -2.70 -5.17
CA LEU A 126 22.82 -3.86 -4.79
C LEU A 126 22.13 -5.18 -5.18
N LEU A 127 20.82 -5.27 -4.98
CA LEU A 127 20.04 -6.45 -5.33
C LEU A 127 20.08 -6.73 -6.85
N LEU A 128 19.96 -5.69 -7.68
CA LEU A 128 20.11 -5.79 -9.15
C LEU A 128 21.54 -6.14 -9.59
N ALA A 129 22.53 -5.75 -8.81
CA ALA A 129 23.93 -6.11 -9.02
C ALA A 129 24.28 -7.53 -8.56
N GLY A 130 23.28 -8.35 -8.19
CA GLY A 130 23.50 -9.74 -7.78
C GLY A 130 23.93 -9.91 -6.33
N ALA A 131 23.72 -8.92 -5.44
CA ALA A 131 24.13 -9.02 -4.03
C ALA A 131 23.58 -10.27 -3.32
N ALA A 132 22.42 -10.79 -3.75
CA ALA A 132 21.82 -11.99 -3.17
C ALA A 132 22.62 -13.28 -3.39
N ASP A 133 23.56 -13.29 -4.35
CA ASP A 133 24.42 -14.43 -4.66
C ASP A 133 25.74 -14.41 -3.85
N TYR A 134 26.00 -13.34 -3.09
CA TYR A 134 27.19 -13.21 -2.25
C TYR A 134 26.97 -13.85 -0.87
N ASP A 135 28.03 -14.46 -0.34
CA ASP A 135 28.03 -15.05 0.99
C ASP A 135 27.73 -13.99 2.06
N GLY A 136 26.88 -14.35 3.02
CA GLY A 136 26.53 -13.45 4.13
C GLY A 136 25.54 -12.34 3.78
N TYR A 137 25.10 -12.18 2.52
CA TYR A 137 24.08 -11.17 2.17
C TYR A 137 22.82 -11.27 3.04
N HIS A 138 22.30 -12.49 3.23
CA HIS A 138 21.13 -12.72 4.09
C HIS A 138 21.39 -12.35 5.56
N GLN A 139 22.61 -12.49 6.06
CA GLN A 139 22.99 -12.05 7.40
C GLN A 139 22.98 -10.52 7.48
N HIS A 140 23.54 -9.82 6.49
CA HIS A 140 23.49 -8.36 6.41
C HIS A 140 22.06 -7.83 6.25
N LEU A 141 21.22 -8.52 5.49
CA LEU A 141 19.81 -8.14 5.32
C LEU A 141 19.05 -8.19 6.65
N ARG A 142 19.28 -9.20 7.50
CA ARG A 142 18.68 -9.28 8.84
C ARG A 142 19.10 -8.12 9.74
N LEU A 143 20.32 -7.61 9.59
CA LEU A 143 20.79 -6.43 10.35
C LEU A 143 20.04 -5.15 9.96
N LEU A 144 19.34 -5.12 8.82
CA LEU A 144 18.51 -3.99 8.38
C LEU A 144 17.07 -4.04 8.91
N ASP A 145 16.64 -5.10 9.61
CA ASP A 145 15.24 -5.27 10.06
C ASP A 145 14.71 -4.04 10.81
N ASN A 146 15.47 -3.53 11.78
CA ASN A 146 15.07 -2.36 12.56
C ASN A 146 15.10 -1.08 11.73
N ALA A 147 16.04 -0.97 10.80
CA ALA A 147 16.16 0.17 9.89
C ALA A 147 14.96 0.23 8.91
N PHE A 148 14.51 -0.92 8.41
CA PHE A 148 13.29 -1.00 7.61
C PHE A 148 12.04 -0.66 8.42
N LYS A 149 11.90 -1.19 9.64
CA LYS A 149 10.78 -0.81 10.53
C LYS A 149 10.76 0.69 10.79
N LEU A 150 11.92 1.30 11.04
CA LEU A 150 12.04 2.75 11.24
C LEU A 150 11.63 3.52 9.99
N SER A 151 12.07 3.08 8.81
CA SER A 151 11.78 3.73 7.52
C SER A 151 10.30 3.61 7.12
N VAL A 152 9.64 2.47 7.39
CA VAL A 152 8.21 2.27 7.15
C VAL A 152 7.35 3.12 8.11
N LYS A 153 7.88 3.47 9.28
CA LYS A 153 7.20 4.32 10.28
C LYS A 153 7.55 5.81 10.15
N ASP A 154 8.25 6.22 9.10
CA ASP A 154 8.66 7.61 8.92
C ASP A 154 7.44 8.54 8.78
N LEU A 155 7.58 9.78 9.23
CA LEU A 155 6.53 10.80 9.10
C LEU A 155 6.41 11.30 7.66
N ARG A 156 7.44 11.13 6.83
CA ARG A 156 7.48 11.58 5.44
C ARG A 156 7.07 10.44 4.52
N SER A 157 6.04 10.69 3.71
CA SER A 157 5.52 9.70 2.76
C SER A 157 6.54 9.24 1.73
N GLN A 158 7.53 10.06 1.40
CA GLN A 158 8.60 9.73 0.47
C GLN A 158 9.46 8.59 1.02
N VAL A 159 9.86 8.67 2.29
CA VAL A 159 10.67 7.63 2.94
C VAL A 159 9.86 6.34 3.09
N VAL A 160 8.60 6.45 3.53
CA VAL A 160 7.71 5.28 3.68
C VAL A 160 7.46 4.59 2.34
N ARG A 161 7.14 5.36 1.29
CA ARG A 161 6.91 4.83 -0.06
C ARG A 161 8.16 4.13 -0.58
N GLU A 162 9.32 4.76 -0.45
CA GLU A 162 10.60 4.16 -0.88
C GLU A 162 10.91 2.86 -0.13
N ALA A 163 10.65 2.83 1.18
CA ALA A 163 10.83 1.62 1.98
C ALA A 163 9.89 0.49 1.52
N CYS A 164 8.63 0.82 1.24
CA CYS A 164 7.65 -0.13 0.72
C CYS A 164 8.04 -0.70 -0.64
N ILE A 165 8.57 0.14 -1.56
CA ILE A 165 9.09 -0.30 -2.86
C ILE A 165 10.28 -1.26 -2.67
N THR A 166 11.24 -0.90 -1.81
CA THR A 166 12.40 -1.75 -1.53
C THR A 166 12.00 -3.10 -0.92
N LEU A 167 11.03 -3.14 0.00
CA LEU A 167 10.52 -4.39 0.57
C LEU A 167 9.80 -5.27 -0.46
N GLY A 168 9.01 -4.65 -1.35
CA GLY A 168 8.39 -5.33 -2.48
C GLY A 168 9.44 -5.94 -3.41
N HIS A 169 10.49 -5.18 -3.73
CA HIS A 169 11.57 -5.65 -4.59
C HIS A 169 12.34 -6.82 -3.95
N LEU A 170 12.70 -6.70 -2.66
CA LEU A 170 13.34 -7.77 -1.90
C LEU A 170 12.53 -9.06 -1.94
N SER A 171 11.21 -8.99 -1.71
CA SER A 171 10.34 -10.15 -1.82
C SER A 171 10.30 -10.72 -3.23
N SER A 172 10.21 -9.88 -4.27
CA SER A 172 10.16 -10.34 -5.67
C SER A 172 11.41 -11.09 -6.12
N VAL A 173 12.60 -10.69 -5.66
CA VAL A 173 13.88 -11.32 -6.06
C VAL A 173 14.23 -12.52 -5.18
N LEU A 174 14.03 -12.41 -3.87
CA LEU A 174 14.41 -13.46 -2.92
C LEU A 174 13.34 -14.53 -2.75
N GLY A 175 12.09 -14.23 -3.09
CA GLY A 175 10.93 -15.11 -2.94
C GLY A 175 10.79 -15.63 -1.51
N ASN A 176 10.79 -16.95 -1.34
CA ASN A 176 10.72 -17.58 -0.03
C ASN A 176 11.97 -17.39 0.84
N ARG A 177 13.11 -16.95 0.29
CA ARG A 177 14.31 -16.60 1.08
C ARG A 177 14.17 -15.26 1.82
N PHE A 178 13.06 -14.54 1.61
CA PHE A 178 12.68 -13.35 2.36
C PHE A 178 11.67 -13.66 3.49
N ASP A 179 11.56 -14.91 3.93
CA ASP A 179 10.67 -15.36 5.00
C ASP A 179 10.82 -14.57 6.31
N HIS A 180 12.04 -14.47 6.84
CA HIS A 180 12.33 -13.76 8.09
C HIS A 180 12.03 -12.26 7.99
N GLY A 181 12.44 -11.64 6.88
CA GLY A 181 12.20 -10.21 6.63
C GLY A 181 10.72 -9.91 6.48
N ALA A 182 9.99 -10.73 5.71
CA ALA A 182 8.55 -10.63 5.52
C ALA A 182 7.82 -10.73 6.86
N GLU A 183 8.10 -11.77 7.66
CA GLU A 183 7.48 -11.93 8.97
C GLU A 183 7.74 -10.73 9.89
N THR A 184 8.97 -10.24 9.89
CA THR A 184 9.43 -9.16 10.75
C THR A 184 8.78 -7.81 10.39
N ILE A 185 8.57 -7.54 9.10
CA ILE A 185 8.05 -6.24 8.63
C ILE A 185 6.53 -6.21 8.50
N MET A 186 5.88 -7.37 8.31
CA MET A 186 4.44 -7.46 8.02
C MET A 186 3.54 -6.71 9.02
N PRO A 187 3.74 -6.82 10.36
CA PRO A 187 2.92 -6.06 11.31
C PRO A 187 3.07 -4.55 11.15
N THR A 188 4.25 -4.08 10.74
CA THR A 188 4.52 -2.65 10.54
C THR A 188 3.83 -2.13 9.29
N LEU A 189 3.83 -2.91 8.20
CA LEU A 189 3.11 -2.56 6.97
C LEU A 189 1.59 -2.51 7.18
N LEU A 190 1.04 -3.44 7.97
CA LEU A 190 -0.40 -3.43 8.30
C LEU A 190 -0.84 -2.16 9.02
N ASN A 191 0.05 -1.53 9.80
CA ASN A 191 -0.24 -0.25 10.46
C ASN A 191 -0.34 0.93 9.48
N LEU A 192 0.16 0.79 8.24
CA LEU A 192 -0.04 1.79 7.19
C LEU A 192 -1.45 1.72 6.59
N VAL A 193 -2.10 0.55 6.60
CA VAL A 193 -3.42 0.34 5.96
C VAL A 193 -4.51 1.32 6.45
N PRO A 194 -4.68 1.59 7.76
CA PRO A 194 -5.67 2.56 8.23
C PRO A 194 -5.22 4.02 8.15
N ASN A 195 -4.06 4.32 7.56
CA ASN A 195 -3.54 5.69 7.50
C ASN A 195 -4.44 6.57 6.62
N SER A 196 -4.75 7.79 7.08
CA SER A 196 -5.59 8.74 6.35
C SER A 196 -4.87 9.36 5.14
N ALA A 197 -3.54 9.44 5.16
CA ALA A 197 -2.76 9.87 4.02
C ALA A 197 -2.74 8.76 2.96
N LYS A 198 -3.41 9.00 1.83
CA LYS A 198 -3.60 8.00 0.78
C LYS A 198 -2.32 7.33 0.31
N ILE A 199 -1.25 8.10 0.12
CA ILE A 199 0.06 7.61 -0.31
C ILE A 199 0.66 6.63 0.71
N MET A 200 0.46 6.86 2.01
CA MET A 200 0.95 5.97 3.07
C MET A 200 0.19 4.65 3.04
N ALA A 201 -1.14 4.71 3.01
CA ALA A 201 -1.99 3.52 3.01
C ALA A 201 -1.78 2.68 1.75
N THR A 202 -1.77 3.30 0.58
CA THR A 202 -1.58 2.59 -0.69
C THR A 202 -0.17 1.99 -0.82
N SER A 203 0.87 2.66 -0.31
CA SER A 203 2.23 2.09 -0.27
C SER A 203 2.31 0.82 0.58
N GLY A 204 1.68 0.84 1.76
CA GLY A 204 1.61 -0.35 2.63
C GLY A 204 0.83 -1.50 1.98
N VAL A 205 -0.31 -1.20 1.36
CA VAL A 205 -1.13 -2.20 0.64
C VAL A 205 -0.35 -2.82 -0.52
N ALA A 206 0.32 -2.03 -1.35
CA ALA A 206 1.12 -2.52 -2.47
C ALA A 206 2.28 -3.41 -2.00
N ALA A 207 3.02 -2.99 -0.97
CA ALA A 207 4.09 -3.80 -0.39
C ALA A 207 3.58 -5.14 0.17
N ILE A 208 2.46 -5.14 0.90
CA ILE A 208 1.86 -6.39 1.42
C ILE A 208 1.48 -7.31 0.27
N ARG A 209 0.82 -6.80 -0.79
CA ARG A 209 0.44 -7.62 -1.95
C ARG A 209 1.64 -8.27 -2.63
N LEU A 210 2.70 -7.49 -2.87
CA LEU A 210 3.95 -8.01 -3.45
C LEU A 210 4.57 -9.10 -2.56
N ILE A 211 4.65 -8.87 -1.24
CA ILE A 211 5.16 -9.86 -0.30
C ILE A 211 4.33 -11.14 -0.35
N MET A 212 3.01 -11.02 -0.33
CA MET A 212 2.11 -12.17 -0.36
C MET A 212 2.17 -12.91 -1.69
N ARG A 213 2.48 -12.25 -2.81
CA ARG A 213 2.64 -12.92 -4.10
C ARG A 213 3.95 -13.70 -4.20
N HIS A 214 5.05 -13.19 -3.66
CA HIS A 214 6.39 -13.76 -3.89
C HIS A 214 6.96 -14.55 -2.70
N THR A 215 6.52 -14.28 -1.46
CA THR A 215 7.02 -14.94 -0.25
C THR A 215 5.90 -15.77 0.41
N HIS A 216 5.82 -17.04 0.03
CA HIS A 216 4.78 -17.98 0.49
C HIS A 216 5.17 -18.64 1.82
N TYR A 217 5.12 -17.86 2.90
CA TYR A 217 5.55 -18.29 4.23
C TYR A 217 4.37 -18.46 5.21
N PRO A 218 4.05 -19.69 5.69
CA PRO A 218 2.84 -19.96 6.48
C PRO A 218 2.66 -19.08 7.73
N ARG A 219 3.76 -18.62 8.35
CA ARG A 219 3.71 -17.74 9.53
C ARG A 219 3.16 -16.34 9.24
N LEU A 220 3.01 -15.95 7.98
CA LEU A 220 2.30 -14.73 7.60
C LEU A 220 0.77 -14.86 7.76
N ILE A 221 0.22 -16.08 7.73
CA ILE A 221 -1.23 -16.32 7.82
C ILE A 221 -1.80 -15.89 9.19
N PRO A 222 -1.23 -16.27 10.34
CA PRO A 222 -1.68 -15.76 11.64
C PRO A 222 -1.64 -14.23 11.74
N ILE A 223 -0.62 -13.60 11.15
CA ILE A 223 -0.48 -12.13 11.15
C ILE A 223 -1.64 -11.48 10.37
N MET A 224 -1.99 -12.01 9.19
CA MET A 224 -3.14 -11.51 8.42
C MET A 224 -4.47 -11.78 9.13
N THR A 225 -4.69 -13.00 9.59
CA THR A 225 -5.98 -13.43 10.17
C THR A 225 -6.30 -12.73 11.49
N SER A 226 -5.30 -12.42 12.32
CA SER A 226 -5.49 -11.63 13.55
C SER A 226 -6.01 -10.21 13.29
N ASN A 227 -5.71 -9.64 12.12
CA ASN A 227 -6.17 -8.30 11.73
C ASN A 227 -7.57 -8.29 11.09
N CYS A 228 -8.11 -9.45 10.73
CA CYS A 228 -9.48 -9.59 10.20
C CYS A 228 -10.56 -9.27 11.24
N THR A 229 -10.21 -9.25 12.53
CA THR A 229 -11.09 -8.85 13.63
C THR A 229 -10.82 -7.43 14.14
N SER A 230 -10.07 -6.62 13.38
CA SER A 230 -9.79 -5.23 13.73
C SER A 230 -11.08 -4.42 13.87
N LYS A 231 -11.10 -3.44 14.78
CA LYS A 231 -12.21 -2.47 14.89
C LYS A 231 -12.35 -1.61 13.62
N SER A 232 -11.25 -1.40 12.90
CA SER A 232 -11.25 -0.63 11.65
C SER A 232 -11.81 -1.46 10.49
N VAL A 233 -12.94 -0.99 9.92
CA VAL A 233 -13.57 -1.61 8.75
C VAL A 233 -12.61 -1.64 7.56
N ALA A 234 -11.86 -0.57 7.34
CA ALA A 234 -10.88 -0.49 6.27
C ALA A 234 -9.78 -1.57 6.39
N VAL A 235 -9.29 -1.81 7.61
CA VAL A 235 -8.30 -2.87 7.87
C VAL A 235 -8.90 -4.24 7.62
N ARG A 236 -10.12 -4.51 8.11
CA ARG A 236 -10.79 -5.80 7.87
C ARG A 236 -10.96 -6.09 6.38
N ARG A 237 -11.48 -5.11 5.60
CA ARG A 237 -11.67 -5.24 4.15
C ARG A 237 -10.36 -5.61 3.44
N ARG A 238 -9.28 -4.85 3.69
CA ARG A 238 -7.96 -5.15 3.09
C ARG A 238 -7.39 -6.49 3.53
N CYS A 239 -7.56 -6.89 4.80
CA CYS A 239 -7.10 -8.20 5.25
C CYS A 239 -7.81 -9.34 4.52
N TYR A 240 -9.12 -9.23 4.25
CA TYR A 240 -9.83 -10.23 3.44
C TYR A 240 -9.37 -10.24 1.98
N GLU A 241 -9.05 -9.09 1.39
CA GLU A 241 -8.42 -9.04 0.06
C GLU A 241 -7.04 -9.72 0.04
N PHE A 242 -6.22 -9.52 1.07
CA PHE A 242 -4.92 -10.20 1.18
C PHE A 242 -5.07 -11.71 1.37
N LEU A 243 -6.07 -12.14 2.15
CA LEU A 243 -6.37 -13.56 2.30
C LEU A 243 -6.91 -14.18 1.00
N ASP A 244 -7.74 -13.46 0.25
CA ASP A 244 -8.20 -13.90 -1.07
C ASP A 244 -7.02 -14.08 -2.04
N LEU A 245 -6.11 -13.09 -2.11
CA LEU A 245 -4.87 -13.18 -2.89
C LEU A 245 -4.03 -14.41 -2.47
N LEU A 246 -3.83 -14.60 -1.16
CA LEU A 246 -3.10 -15.76 -0.63
C LEU A 246 -3.74 -17.07 -1.08
N LEU A 247 -5.07 -17.17 -1.05
CA LEU A 247 -5.79 -18.39 -1.45
C LEU A 247 -5.76 -18.65 -2.96
N GLN A 248 -5.53 -17.63 -3.77
CA GLN A 248 -5.41 -17.75 -5.22
C GLN A 248 -3.98 -18.13 -5.62
N GLU A 249 -2.98 -17.52 -5.00
CA GLU A 249 -1.57 -17.63 -5.38
C GLU A 249 -0.83 -18.80 -4.68
N TRP A 250 -1.21 -19.16 -3.45
CA TRP A 250 -0.44 -20.13 -2.67
C TRP A 250 -0.88 -21.56 -2.94
N HIS A 251 0.11 -22.45 -3.11
CA HIS A 251 -0.12 -23.87 -3.26
C HIS A 251 -0.70 -24.48 -1.97
N THR A 252 -1.57 -25.48 -2.10
CA THR A 252 -2.26 -26.13 -0.97
C THR A 252 -1.31 -26.63 0.11
N HIS A 253 -0.14 -27.16 -0.27
CA HIS A 253 0.87 -27.64 0.68
C HIS A 253 1.43 -26.53 1.60
N SER A 254 1.50 -25.28 1.12
CA SER A 254 1.90 -24.12 1.93
C SER A 254 0.81 -23.66 2.90
N LEU A 255 -0.42 -24.16 2.79
CA LEU A 255 -1.58 -23.80 3.62
C LEU A 255 -1.94 -24.87 4.66
N GLU A 256 -1.24 -26.00 4.64
CA GLU A 256 -1.54 -27.17 5.48
C GLU A 256 -0.50 -27.43 6.57
N ARG A 257 0.56 -26.61 6.61
CA ARG A 257 1.55 -26.56 7.70
C ARG A 257 1.25 -25.38 8.62
#